data_AF-A0A958PPD3-F1
#
_entry.id   AF-A0A958PPD3-F1
#
_cell.length_a   1.000
_cell.length_b   1.000
_cell.length_c   1.000
_cell.angle_alpha   90.00
_cell.angle_beta   90.00
_cell.angle_gamma   90.00
#
_symmetry.space_group_name_H-M   'P 1'
#
loop_
_entity.id
_entity.type
_entity.pdbx_description
1 polymer ?
#
loop_
_entity_poly.entity_id
_entity_poly.type
_entity_poly.pdbx_seq_one_letter_code
_entity_poly.pdbx_strand_id
1 'polypeptide(L)'
;MKKTSLFTLVVSCVSVFLGASAGAEWDNASQTAMEKTVELLTNPKMREAAIRGNPAAQKVDQSAEFIGDSYDKEKIYKLAAEIFQTQIKKHKGDGKALKDSLARDPGSVFESFTPEQQKAIRALASDIEKRKGPIAP
;
A
#
# COMPACT_ATOMS: atom_id res chain seq x y z
N MET A 1 -15.59 11.19 11.51
CA MET A 1 -14.20 10.69 11.65
C MET A 1 -14.10 9.29 11.02
N LYS A 2 -13.93 9.16 9.69
CA LYS A 2 -13.89 7.83 9.00
C LYS A 2 -13.02 7.79 7.72
N LYS A 3 -12.08 8.73 7.56
CA LYS A 3 -11.08 8.72 6.46
C LYS A 3 -9.93 7.74 6.71
N THR A 4 -9.85 7.19 7.92
CA THR A 4 -8.71 6.44 8.43
C THR A 4 -8.66 5.01 7.90
N SER A 5 -9.79 4.34 7.63
CA SER A 5 -9.78 2.89 7.35
C SER A 5 -9.13 2.50 6.00
N LEU A 6 -9.50 3.15 4.90
CA LEU A 6 -8.90 2.88 3.58
C LEU A 6 -7.45 3.37 3.51
N PHE A 7 -7.18 4.51 4.13
CA PHE A 7 -5.84 5.08 4.20
C PHE A 7 -4.87 4.16 4.97
N THR A 8 -5.25 3.74 6.17
CA THR A 8 -4.44 2.83 7.00
C THR A 8 -4.22 1.50 6.29
N LEU A 9 -5.21 1.01 5.55
CA LEU A 9 -5.06 -0.18 4.72
C LEU A 9 -4.00 0.01 3.62
N VAL A 10 -4.09 1.10 2.85
CA VAL A 10 -3.14 1.41 1.77
C VAL A 10 -1.71 1.54 2.31
N VAL A 11 -1.53 2.21 3.45
CA VAL A 11 -0.23 2.32 4.13
C VAL A 11 0.27 0.97 4.61
N SER A 12 -0.62 0.12 5.16
CA SER A 12 -0.25 -1.22 5.62
C SER A 12 0.16 -2.14 4.48
N CYS A 13 -0.48 -2.04 3.31
CA CYS A 13 -0.03 -2.72 2.09
C CYS A 13 1.41 -2.34 1.78
N VAL A 14 1.72 -1.04 1.71
CA VAL A 14 3.08 -0.59 1.40
C VAL A 14 4.09 -1.14 2.42
N SER A 15 3.84 -0.97 3.72
CA SER A 15 4.76 -1.39 4.78
C SER A 15 5.06 -2.89 4.79
N VAL A 16 4.06 -3.74 4.56
CA VAL A 16 4.23 -5.20 4.61
C VAL A 16 4.99 -5.71 3.38
N PHE A 17 4.72 -5.15 2.21
CA PHE A 17 5.35 -5.60 0.96
C PHE A 17 6.73 -4.98 0.70
N LEU A 18 7.10 -3.90 1.39
CA LEU A 18 8.49 -3.39 1.41
C LEU A 18 9.51 -4.40 1.91
N GLY A 19 9.11 -5.29 2.83
CA GLY A 19 9.98 -6.31 3.41
C GLY A 19 9.97 -7.65 2.67
N ALA A 20 9.01 -7.87 1.76
CA ALA A 20 8.91 -9.11 0.99
C ALA A 20 9.93 -9.16 -0.18
N SER A 21 10.43 -8.00 -0.60
CA SER A 21 11.50 -7.84 -1.60
C SER A 21 12.91 -7.88 -0.98
N ALA A 22 13.04 -8.24 0.31
CA ALA A 22 14.28 -8.20 1.12
C ALA A 22 15.31 -9.30 0.81
N GLY A 23 15.63 -9.49 -0.47
CA GLY A 23 16.86 -10.15 -0.92
C GLY A 23 17.79 -9.21 -1.69
N ALA A 24 17.41 -7.95 -1.91
CA ALA A 24 18.22 -6.95 -2.60
C ALA A 24 18.68 -5.88 -1.61
N GLU A 25 19.99 -5.83 -1.35
CA GLU A 25 20.63 -4.72 -0.66
C GLU A 25 20.33 -3.43 -1.42
N TRP A 26 19.68 -2.47 -0.76
CA TRP A 26 19.17 -1.22 -1.35
C TRP A 26 20.27 -0.18 -1.59
N ASP A 27 21.48 -0.62 -1.96
CA ASP A 27 22.67 0.25 -2.04
C ASP A 27 23.02 0.72 -3.46
N ASN A 28 22.45 0.10 -4.50
CA ASN A 28 22.46 0.60 -5.89
C ASN A 28 21.34 -0.03 -6.75
N ALA A 29 20.59 -0.98 -6.20
CA ALA A 29 19.50 -1.72 -6.82
C ALA A 29 18.10 -1.14 -6.50
N SER A 30 18.03 0.10 -6.01
CA SER A 30 16.80 0.70 -5.47
C SER A 30 15.70 0.86 -6.52
N GLN A 31 16.06 1.05 -7.79
CA GLN A 31 15.09 1.05 -8.88
C GLN A 31 14.51 -0.35 -9.12
N THR A 32 15.36 -1.38 -9.20
CA THR A 32 14.91 -2.77 -9.41
C THR A 32 14.06 -3.28 -8.24
N ALA A 33 14.43 -2.95 -7.01
CA ALA A 33 13.66 -3.34 -5.84
C ALA A 33 12.33 -2.58 -5.74
N MET A 34 12.30 -1.31 -6.19
CA MET A 34 11.05 -0.56 -6.39
C MET A 34 10.17 -1.23 -7.45
N GLU A 35 10.70 -1.50 -8.64
CA GLU A 35 9.98 -2.11 -9.75
C GLU A 35 9.40 -3.47 -9.34
N LYS A 36 10.19 -4.33 -8.69
CA LYS A 36 9.72 -5.62 -8.15
C LYS A 36 8.61 -5.46 -7.12
N THR A 37 8.68 -4.45 -6.26
CA THR A 37 7.64 -4.21 -5.25
C THR A 37 6.35 -3.70 -5.90
N VAL A 38 6.46 -2.83 -6.91
CA VAL A 38 5.31 -2.38 -7.71
C VAL A 38 4.68 -3.55 -8.47
N GLU A 39 5.50 -4.38 -9.09
CA GLU A 39 5.07 -5.57 -9.81
C GLU A 39 4.37 -6.56 -8.88
N LEU A 40 4.93 -6.78 -7.69
CA LEU A 40 4.32 -7.60 -6.65
C LEU A 40 2.95 -7.06 -6.22
N LEU A 41 2.82 -5.75 -5.98
CA LEU A 41 1.56 -5.15 -5.59
C LEU A 41 0.51 -5.23 -6.70
N THR A 42 0.91 -5.07 -7.96
CA THR A 42 -0.01 -4.97 -9.11
C THR A 42 -0.29 -6.30 -9.82
N ASN A 43 0.50 -7.35 -9.57
CA ASN A 43 0.30 -8.69 -10.14
C ASN A 43 -0.32 -9.63 -9.10
N PRO A 44 -1.60 -10.03 -9.25
CA PRO A 44 -2.29 -10.86 -8.26
C PRO A 44 -1.58 -12.18 -7.95
N LYS A 45 -1.00 -12.85 -8.96
CA LYS A 45 -0.33 -14.14 -8.77
C LYS A 45 0.92 -14.01 -7.91
N MET A 46 1.71 -12.96 -8.14
CA MET A 46 2.90 -12.71 -7.34
C MET A 46 2.56 -12.23 -5.94
N ARG A 47 1.52 -11.41 -5.82
CA ARG A 47 1.00 -10.97 -4.53
C ARG A 47 0.53 -12.14 -3.68
N GLU A 48 -0.27 -13.05 -4.24
CA GLU A 48 -0.75 -14.27 -3.56
C GLU A 48 0.40 -15.16 -3.10
N ALA A 49 1.44 -15.32 -3.93
CA ALA A 49 2.63 -16.07 -3.55
C ALA A 49 3.37 -15.41 -2.37
N ALA A 50 3.52 -14.08 -2.40
CA ALA A 50 4.13 -13.32 -1.32
C ALA A 50 3.29 -13.33 -0.02
N ILE A 51 1.96 -13.35 -0.16
CA ILE A 51 1.02 -13.44 0.96
C ILE A 51 1.12 -14.79 1.66
N ARG A 52 1.22 -15.90 0.91
CA ARG A 52 1.18 -17.26 1.47
C ARG A 52 2.26 -17.54 2.54
N GLY A 53 3.41 -16.89 2.43
CA GLY A 53 4.52 -17.02 3.38
C GLY A 53 4.59 -15.94 4.46
N ASN A 54 3.65 -14.99 4.49
CA ASN A 54 3.75 -13.81 5.35
C ASN A 54 2.42 -13.54 6.10
N PRO A 55 2.35 -13.86 7.41
CA PRO A 55 1.14 -13.65 8.22
C PRO A 55 0.67 -12.20 8.29
N ALA A 56 1.58 -11.22 8.23
CA ALA A 56 1.20 -9.82 8.17
C ALA A 56 0.55 -9.48 6.82
N ALA A 57 1.07 -10.04 5.72
CA ALA A 57 0.51 -9.85 4.39
C ALA A 57 -0.87 -10.50 4.25
N GLN A 58 -1.08 -11.64 4.90
CA GLN A 58 -2.41 -12.28 4.95
C GLN A 58 -3.45 -11.40 5.64
N LYS A 59 -3.11 -10.79 6.79
CA LYS A 59 -4.03 -9.88 7.50
C LYS A 59 -4.38 -8.63 6.69
N VAL A 60 -3.39 -8.08 5.99
CA VAL A 60 -3.59 -6.93 5.10
C VAL A 60 -4.47 -7.32 3.90
N ASP A 61 -4.22 -8.48 3.30
CA ASP A 61 -5.00 -8.98 2.16
C ASP A 61 -6.46 -9.25 2.53
N GLN A 62 -6.71 -9.85 3.70
CA GLN A 62 -8.05 -10.02 4.26
C GLN A 62 -8.74 -8.68 4.51
N SER A 63 -8.01 -7.69 5.01
CA SER A 63 -8.57 -6.35 5.22
C SER A 63 -8.90 -5.65 3.89
N ALA A 64 -8.08 -5.86 2.86
CA ALA A 64 -8.32 -5.35 1.52
C ALA A 64 -9.52 -6.01 0.85
N GLU A 65 -9.69 -7.32 1.04
CA GLU A 65 -10.87 -8.05 0.59
C GLU A 65 -12.13 -7.63 1.36
N PHE A 66 -12.06 -7.47 2.69
CA PHE A 66 -13.19 -7.02 3.49
C PHE A 66 -13.67 -5.61 3.08
N ILE A 67 -12.72 -4.67 2.93
CA ILE A 67 -13.02 -3.29 2.55
C ILE A 67 -13.46 -3.19 1.09
N GLY A 68 -12.72 -3.81 0.17
CA GLY A 68 -12.91 -3.62 -1.27
C GLY A 68 -13.77 -4.68 -1.99
N ASP A 69 -14.06 -5.82 -1.37
CA ASP A 69 -14.40 -7.07 -2.06
C ASP A 69 -13.38 -7.41 -3.16
N SER A 70 -13.65 -8.46 -3.93
CA SER A 70 -12.90 -8.79 -5.15
C SER A 70 -12.90 -7.65 -6.19
N TYR A 71 -13.88 -6.73 -6.13
CA TYR A 71 -14.02 -5.64 -7.12
C TYR A 71 -13.05 -4.47 -6.91
N ASP A 72 -12.84 -4.04 -5.67
CA ASP A 72 -11.97 -2.90 -5.35
C ASP A 72 -10.63 -3.30 -4.76
N LYS A 73 -10.43 -4.57 -4.36
CA LYS A 73 -9.14 -5.10 -3.89
C LYS A 73 -7.98 -4.73 -4.83
N GLU A 74 -8.15 -4.92 -6.14
CA GLU A 74 -7.12 -4.55 -7.13
C GLU A 74 -6.88 -3.03 -7.18
N LYS A 75 -7.93 -2.22 -7.01
CA LYS A 75 -7.79 -0.75 -6.99
C LYS A 75 -7.04 -0.27 -5.76
N ILE A 76 -7.27 -0.92 -4.61
CA ILE A 76 -6.54 -0.66 -3.36
C ILE A 76 -5.06 -0.96 -3.56
N TYR A 77 -4.72 -2.13 -4.13
CA TYR A 77 -3.34 -2.50 -4.37
C TYR A 77 -2.65 -1.64 -5.42
N LYS A 78 -3.37 -1.25 -6.49
CA LYS A 78 -2.86 -0.30 -7.48
C LYS A 78 -2.53 1.05 -6.84
N LEU A 79 -3.43 1.57 -6.00
CA LEU A 79 -3.21 2.82 -5.29
C LEU A 79 -2.04 2.73 -4.31
N ALA A 80 -1.90 1.59 -3.62
CA ALA A 80 -0.73 1.31 -2.78
C ALA A 80 0.57 1.30 -3.59
N ALA A 81 0.58 0.74 -4.80
CA ALA A 81 1.75 0.73 -5.68
C ALA A 81 2.13 2.15 -6.17
N GLU A 82 1.15 2.97 -6.52
CA GLU A 82 1.36 4.38 -6.94
C GLU A 82 1.93 5.23 -5.80
N ILE A 83 1.40 5.05 -4.60
CA ILE A 83 1.88 5.73 -3.39
C ILE A 83 3.28 5.26 -3.04
N PHE A 84 3.53 3.94 -3.05
CA PHE A 84 4.87 3.40 -2.81
C PHE A 84 5.90 4.01 -3.76
N GLN A 85 5.62 4.06 -5.07
CA GLN A 85 6.53 4.67 -6.06
C GLN A 85 6.86 6.13 -5.75
N THR A 86 5.87 6.89 -5.32
CA THR A 86 6.09 8.31 -4.99
C THR A 86 6.91 8.44 -3.72
N GLN A 87 6.58 7.65 -2.70
CA GLN A 87 7.26 7.71 -1.41
C GLN A 87 8.69 7.22 -1.51
N ILE A 88 8.94 6.08 -2.16
CA ILE A 88 10.31 5.56 -2.30
C ILE A 88 11.20 6.53 -3.08
N LYS A 89 10.67 7.24 -4.10
CA LYS A 89 11.39 8.32 -4.80
C LYS A 89 11.70 9.51 -3.88
N LYS A 90 10.77 9.91 -3.00
CA LYS A 90 11.02 10.96 -1.98
C LYS A 90 12.12 10.56 -1.01
N HIS A 91 12.18 9.28 -0.66
CA HIS A 91 13.25 8.71 0.14
C HIS A 91 14.50 8.36 -0.68
N LYS A 92 14.66 8.89 -1.91
CA LYS A 92 15.81 8.66 -2.79
C LYS A 92 16.12 7.19 -3.06
N GLY A 93 15.08 6.34 -3.08
CA GLY A 93 15.24 4.90 -3.24
C GLY A 93 15.50 4.14 -1.93
N ASP A 94 15.57 4.81 -0.78
CA ASP A 94 15.84 4.16 0.49
C ASP A 94 14.56 3.53 1.08
N GLY A 95 14.41 2.22 0.85
CA GLY A 95 13.31 1.42 1.38
C GLY A 95 13.32 1.34 2.90
N LYS A 96 14.49 1.38 3.54
CA LYS A 96 14.59 1.36 5.00
C LYS A 96 14.10 2.69 5.57
N ALA A 97 14.51 3.83 5.01
CA ALA A 97 14.03 5.14 5.42
C ALA A 97 12.51 5.29 5.23
N LEU A 98 11.96 4.76 4.13
CA LEU A 98 10.52 4.72 3.93
C LEU A 98 9.82 3.87 4.99
N LYS A 99 10.31 2.65 5.25
CA LYS A 99 9.76 1.76 6.29
C LYS A 99 9.80 2.41 7.67
N ASP A 100 10.92 3.04 8.02
CA ASP A 100 11.12 3.71 9.31
C ASP A 100 10.18 4.93 9.44
N SER A 101 9.92 5.66 8.34
CA SER A 101 8.95 6.76 8.32
C SER A 101 7.51 6.26 8.51
N LEU A 102 7.14 5.18 7.83
CA LEU A 102 5.81 4.55 7.95
C LEU A 102 5.55 4.01 9.37
N ALA A 103 6.60 3.50 10.03
CA ALA A 103 6.52 3.01 11.41
C ALA A 103 6.43 4.13 12.45
N ARG A 104 7.12 5.26 12.21
CA ARG A 104 7.18 6.38 13.16
C ARG A 104 5.90 7.21 13.15
N ASP A 105 5.48 7.63 11.96
CA ASP A 105 4.33 8.53 11.83
C ASP A 105 3.57 8.24 10.52
N PRO A 106 2.68 7.24 10.52
CA PRO A 106 1.92 6.89 9.33
C PRO A 106 1.04 8.06 8.86
N GLY A 107 0.53 8.89 9.76
CA GLY A 107 -0.31 10.05 9.44
C GLY A 107 0.41 11.10 8.57
N SER A 108 1.66 11.42 8.90
CA SER A 108 2.50 12.36 8.15
C SER A 108 2.80 11.86 6.74
N VAL A 109 2.88 10.54 6.56
CA VAL A 109 3.03 9.96 5.22
C VAL A 109 1.81 10.30 4.35
N PHE A 110 0.59 10.33 4.90
CA PHE A 110 -0.61 10.79 4.17
C PHE A 110 -0.52 12.25 3.73
N GLU A 111 -0.07 13.11 4.63
CA GLU A 111 0.08 14.54 4.36
C GLU A 111 1.13 14.80 3.29
N SER A 112 2.10 13.88 3.17
CA SER A 112 3.10 13.89 2.11
C SER A 112 2.56 13.40 0.75
N PHE A 113 1.33 12.89 0.64
CA PHE A 113 0.79 12.44 -0.66
C PHE A 113 0.54 13.60 -1.61
N THR A 114 0.62 13.34 -2.91
CA THR A 114 0.24 14.36 -3.91
C THR A 114 -1.28 14.64 -3.81
N PRO A 115 -1.73 15.84 -4.22
CA PRO A 115 -3.16 16.15 -4.25
C PRO A 115 -3.97 15.11 -5.04
N GLU A 116 -3.40 14.57 -6.11
CA GLU A 116 -4.00 13.53 -6.95
C GLU A 116 -4.14 12.20 -6.20
N GLN A 117 -3.10 11.77 -5.47
CA GLN A 117 -3.15 10.56 -4.64
C GLN A 117 -4.19 10.70 -3.53
N GLN A 118 -4.24 11.84 -2.85
CA GLN A 118 -5.26 12.09 -1.83
C GLN A 118 -6.67 12.09 -2.43
N LYS A 119 -6.84 12.65 -3.64
CA LYS A 119 -8.12 12.61 -4.37
C LYS A 119 -8.49 11.18 -4.75
N ALA A 120 -7.55 10.37 -5.22
CA ALA A 120 -7.78 8.97 -5.58
C ALA A 120 -8.20 8.12 -4.37
N ILE A 121 -7.55 8.29 -3.21
CA ILE A 121 -7.97 7.63 -1.95
C ILE A 121 -9.39 8.05 -1.57
N ARG A 122 -9.69 9.36 -1.60
CA ARG A 122 -11.03 9.87 -1.24
C ARG A 122 -12.11 9.38 -2.20
N ALA A 123 -11.80 9.35 -3.50
CA ALA A 123 -12.71 8.85 -4.52
C ALA A 123 -13.00 7.36 -4.31
N LEU A 124 -11.96 6.54 -4.14
CA LEU A 124 -12.11 5.12 -3.87
C LEU A 124 -12.89 4.84 -2.57
N ALA A 125 -12.61 5.59 -1.50
CA ALA A 125 -13.37 5.51 -0.25
C ALA A 125 -14.86 5.83 -0.47
N SER A 126 -15.15 6.93 -1.17
CA SER A 126 -16.53 7.34 -1.48
C SER A 126 -17.26 6.29 -2.33
N ASP A 127 -16.56 5.68 -3.28
CA ASP A 127 -17.08 4.62 -4.14
C ASP A 127 -17.44 3.35 -3.35
N ILE A 128 -16.56 2.95 -2.43
CA ILE A 128 -16.78 1.81 -1.53
C ILE A 128 -17.97 2.11 -0.60
N GLU A 129 -18.00 3.30 0.01
CA GLU A 129 -19.08 3.72 0.92
C GLU A 129 -20.45 3.75 0.24
N LYS A 130 -20.52 4.22 -1.01
CA LYS A 130 -21.76 4.21 -1.80
C LYS A 130 -22.29 2.80 -2.06
N ARG A 131 -21.40 1.81 -2.23
CA ARG A 131 -21.77 0.42 -2.53
C ARG A 131 -22.11 -0.39 -1.29
N LYS A 132 -21.34 -0.22 -0.22
CA LYS A 132 -21.41 -1.08 0.99
C LYS A 132 -22.00 -0.40 2.22
N GLY A 133 -22.34 0.89 2.12
CA GLY A 133 -22.63 1.71 3.29
C GLY A 133 -21.36 2.19 3.99
N PRO A 134 -21.47 2.96 5.08
CA PRO A 134 -20.32 3.53 5.78
C PRO A 134 -19.39 2.40 6.22
N ILE A 135 -18.10 2.52 5.89
CA ILE A 135 -17.08 1.56 6.38
C ILE A 135 -17.15 1.59 7.92
N ALA A 136 -17.55 0.47 8.53
CA ALA A 136 -17.74 0.33 9.97
C ALA A 136 -16.38 0.41 10.71
N PRO A 137 -16.36 0.84 11.98
CA PRO A 137 -15.13 0.98 12.76
C PRO A 137 -14.39 -0.35 12.99
#